data_AF-A0A662SUZ3-F1
#
_entry.id   AF-A0A662SUZ3-F1
#
_cell.length_a   1.000
_cell.length_b   1.000
_cell.length_c   1.000
_cell.angle_alpha   90.00
_cell.angle_beta   90.00
_cell.angle_gamma   90.00
#
_symmetry.space_group_name_H-M   'P 1'
#
loop_
_entity.id
_entity.type
_entity.pdbx_description
1 polymer ?
#
loop_
_entity_poly.entity_id
_entity_poly.type
_entity_poly.pdbx_seq_one_letter_code
_entity_poly.pdbx_strand_id
1 'polypeptide(L)'
;MRKGSPLEILDKLKKSQTLGAHKPYIMAKMLAHAHVIVAGSEGPESILIEMNMIPARDLQEALEKALQIAGGDARVYVAPQAFQQFLS
;
A
#
# COMPACT_ATOMS: atom_id res chain seq x y z
N MET A 1 14.14 0.88 13.28
CA MET A 1 13.22 1.81 14.02
C MET A 1 11.82 1.54 13.48
N ARG A 2 10.93 0.91 14.26
CA ARG A 2 9.58 0.56 13.76
C ARG A 2 8.81 1.88 13.55
N LYS A 3 8.70 2.33 12.31
CA LYS A 3 7.86 3.49 11.97
C LYS A 3 6.42 3.09 12.31
N GLY A 4 5.74 3.95 13.08
CA GLY A 4 4.44 3.65 13.70
C GLY A 4 3.38 3.13 12.72
N SER A 5 2.27 2.63 13.27
CA SER A 5 1.14 2.18 12.45
C SER A 5 0.66 3.27 11.48
N PRO A 6 0.04 2.93 10.33
CA PRO A 6 -0.49 3.94 9.40
C PRO A 6 -1.38 5.00 10.09
N LEU A 7 -2.16 4.60 11.10
CA LEU A 7 -2.98 5.51 11.91
C LEU A 7 -2.13 6.49 12.75
N GLU A 8 -1.05 6.03 13.38
CA GLU A 8 -0.13 6.92 14.09
C GLU A 8 0.58 7.91 13.16
N ILE A 9 0.88 7.49 11.93
CA ILE A 9 1.46 8.37 10.91
C ILE A 9 0.45 9.45 10.53
N LEU A 10 -0.81 9.09 10.30
CA LEU A 10 -1.88 10.05 10.00
C LEU A 10 -2.08 11.07 11.12
N ASP A 11 -2.10 10.63 12.37
CA ASP A 11 -2.29 11.53 13.51
C ASP A 11 -1.13 12.50 13.70
N LYS A 12 0.11 12.07 13.39
CA LYS A 12 1.28 12.97 13.36
C LYS A 12 1.18 13.97 12.22
N LEU A 13 0.85 13.52 11.01
CA LEU A 13 0.76 14.37 9.82
C LEU A 13 -0.38 15.39 9.89
N LYS A 14 -1.51 15.06 10.51
CA LYS A 14 -2.59 16.03 10.78
C LYS A 14 -2.14 17.18 11.68
N LYS A 15 -1.22 16.91 12.62
CA LYS A 15 -0.70 17.88 13.58
C LYS A 15 0.46 18.71 13.01
N SER A 16 1.18 18.19 12.00
CA SER A 16 2.32 18.87 11.37
C SER A 16 1.96 19.36 9.96
N GLN A 17 1.77 20.67 9.77
CA GLN A 17 1.59 21.26 8.44
C GLN A 17 2.91 21.37 7.68
N THR A 18 3.56 20.24 7.42
CA THR A 18 4.88 20.20 6.79
C THR A 18 4.74 20.26 5.27
N LEU A 19 5.39 21.24 4.64
CA LEU A 19 5.43 21.35 3.18
C LEU A 19 6.01 20.05 2.57
N GLY A 20 5.35 19.49 1.56
CA GLY A 20 5.77 18.23 0.91
C GLY A 20 5.19 16.94 1.51
N ALA A 21 4.44 17.00 2.62
CA ALA A 21 3.90 15.81 3.29
C ALA A 21 2.66 15.16 2.61
N HIS A 22 2.18 15.72 1.50
CA HIS A 22 0.95 15.27 0.83
C HIS A 22 1.02 13.81 0.32
N LYS A 23 2.14 13.39 -0.29
CA LYS A 23 2.31 12.00 -0.77
C LYS A 23 2.38 10.99 0.38
N PRO A 24 3.23 11.18 1.41
CA PRO A 24 3.21 10.32 2.60
C PRO A 24 1.84 10.26 3.29
N TYR A 25 1.10 11.37 3.33
CA TYR A 25 -0.24 11.41 3.91
C TYR A 25 -1.23 10.54 3.14
N ILE A 26 -1.26 10.63 1.80
CA ILE A 26 -2.12 9.80 0.96
C ILE A 26 -1.77 8.31 1.14
N MET A 27 -0.48 7.98 1.14
CA MET A 27 -0.02 6.60 1.34
C MET A 27 -0.45 6.06 2.72
N ALA A 28 -0.25 6.84 3.78
CA ALA A 28 -0.68 6.45 5.13
C ALA A 28 -2.20 6.29 5.21
N LYS A 29 -2.98 7.14 4.52
CA LYS A 29 -4.44 7.03 4.46
C LYS A 29 -4.89 5.75 3.77
N MET A 30 -4.24 5.40 2.66
CA MET A 30 -4.51 4.13 1.96
C MET A 30 -4.18 2.93 2.86
N LEU A 31 -2.98 2.90 3.44
CA LEU A 31 -2.51 1.80 4.30
C LEU A 31 -3.31 1.64 5.60
N ALA A 32 -4.03 2.68 6.04
CA ALA A 32 -4.93 2.60 7.19
C ALA A 32 -6.23 1.84 6.89
N HIS A 33 -6.60 1.68 5.62
CA HIS A 33 -7.88 1.10 5.20
C HIS A 33 -7.73 -0.08 4.24
N ALA A 34 -6.55 -0.31 3.68
CA ALA A 34 -6.30 -1.36 2.70
C ALA A 34 -4.98 -2.08 2.97
N HIS A 35 -4.99 -3.39 2.71
CA HIS A 35 -3.77 -4.18 2.61
C HIS A 35 -3.16 -3.93 1.24
N VAL A 36 -1.91 -3.48 1.20
CA VAL A 36 -1.19 -3.23 -0.06
C VAL A 36 -0.16 -4.32 -0.26
N ILE A 37 -0.35 -5.11 -1.31
CA ILE A 37 0.56 -6.17 -1.70
C ILE A 37 1.35 -5.68 -2.91
N VAL A 38 2.69 -5.78 -2.85
CA VAL A 38 3.60 -5.36 -3.91
C VAL A 38 4.25 -6.59 -4.51
N ALA A 39 3.90 -6.89 -5.75
CA ALA A 39 4.44 -8.01 -6.52
C ALA A 39 5.71 -7.61 -7.28
N GLY A 40 6.71 -8.49 -7.30
CA GLY A 40 7.87 -8.36 -8.19
C GLY A 40 8.79 -7.17 -7.88
N SER A 41 8.83 -6.72 -6.61
CA SER A 41 9.78 -5.68 -6.19
C SER A 41 11.22 -6.18 -6.31
N GLU A 42 12.08 -5.44 -7.01
CA GLU A 42 13.52 -5.70 -7.08
C GLU A 42 14.28 -5.26 -5.81
N GLY A 43 13.65 -4.42 -4.98
CA GLY A 43 14.23 -3.93 -3.73
C GLY A 43 14.06 -4.91 -2.56
N PRO A 44 14.79 -4.71 -1.45
CA PRO A 44 14.68 -5.55 -0.25
C PRO A 44 13.26 -5.58 0.32
N GLU A 45 12.73 -6.78 0.57
CA GLU A 45 11.40 -6.97 1.16
C GLU A 45 11.25 -6.27 2.52
N SER A 46 12.34 -6.15 3.28
CA SER A 46 12.35 -5.46 4.57
C SER A 46 11.85 -4.02 4.47
N ILE A 47 12.12 -3.32 3.37
CA ILE A 47 11.65 -1.95 3.16
C ILE A 47 10.12 -1.92 3.02
N LEU A 48 9.55 -2.86 2.27
CA LEU A 48 8.09 -2.97 2.11
C LEU A 48 7.41 -3.27 3.44
N ILE A 49 7.99 -4.18 4.23
CA ILE A 49 7.51 -4.51 5.57
C ILE A 49 7.58 -3.29 6.50
N GLU A 50 8.70 -2.56 6.49
CA GLU A 50 8.85 -1.30 7.25
C GLU A 50 7.86 -0.21 6.81
N MET A 51 7.37 -0.28 5.58
CA MET A 51 6.36 0.62 5.01
C MET A 51 4.92 0.13 5.25
N ASN A 52 4.70 -0.92 6.04
CA ASN A 52 3.39 -1.55 6.28
C ASN A 52 2.75 -2.16 5.02
N MET A 53 3.56 -2.59 4.05
CA MET A 53 3.14 -3.30 2.85
C MET A 53 3.49 -4.79 2.95
N ILE A 54 2.88 -5.59 2.08
CA ILE A 54 3.06 -7.04 2.01
C ILE A 54 3.86 -7.37 0.74
N PRO A 55 5.08 -7.90 0.84
CA PRO A 55 5.84 -8.32 -0.33
C PRO A 55 5.24 -9.59 -0.95
N ALA A 56 5.34 -9.71 -2.27
CA ALA A 56 5.07 -10.92 -3.03
C ALA A 56 6.08 -11.04 -4.18
N ARG A 57 6.51 -12.26 -4.51
CA ARG A 57 7.51 -12.50 -5.56
C ARG A 57 6.95 -12.19 -6.94
N ASP A 58 5.67 -12.49 -7.16
CA ASP A 58 4.99 -12.32 -8.44
C ASP A 58 3.49 -12.03 -8.24
N LEU A 59 2.78 -11.86 -9.37
CA LEU A 59 1.36 -11.57 -9.38
C LEU A 59 0.53 -12.73 -8.80
N GLN A 60 0.96 -13.98 -9.00
CA GLN A 60 0.24 -15.15 -8.52
C GLN A 60 0.28 -15.20 -7.00
N GLU A 61 1.47 -15.08 -6.39
CA GLU A 61 1.61 -15.02 -4.94
C GLU A 61 0.83 -13.82 -4.36
N ALA A 62 0.85 -12.67 -5.04
CA ALA A 62 0.10 -11.50 -4.60
C ALA A 62 -1.42 -11.75 -4.58
N LEU A 63 -1.95 -12.41 -5.61
CA LEU A 63 -3.36 -12.76 -5.67
C LEU A 63 -3.73 -13.80 -4.61
N GLU A 64 -2.90 -14.81 -4.39
CA GLU A 64 -3.09 -15.82 -3.33
C GLU A 64 -3.18 -15.16 -1.95
N LYS A 65 -2.25 -14.25 -1.62
CA LYS A 65 -2.29 -13.48 -0.38
C LYS A 65 -3.52 -12.58 -0.29
N ALA A 66 -3.93 -11.94 -1.39
CA ALA A 66 -5.12 -11.09 -1.43
C ALA A 66 -6.39 -11.89 -1.12
N LEU A 67 -6.55 -13.09 -1.71
CA LEU A 67 -7.70 -13.96 -1.50
C LEU A 67 -7.73 -14.57 -0.09
N GLN A 68 -6.56 -14.81 0.53
CA GLN A 68 -6.49 -15.19 1.94
C GLN A 68 -7.02 -14.09 2.87
N ILE A 69 -6.80 -12.82 2.52
CA ILE A 69 -7.25 -11.66 3.30
C ILE A 69 -8.73 -11.35 3.03
N ALA A 70 -9.15 -11.38 1.77
CA ALA A 70 -10.47 -10.91 1.33
C ALA A 70 -11.54 -12.01 1.25
N GLY A 71 -11.15 -13.28 1.19
CA GLY A 71 -12.03 -14.42 0.91
C GLY A 71 -11.88 -14.94 -0.52
N GLY A 72 -12.10 -16.25 -0.72
CA GLY A 72 -11.92 -16.92 -2.01
C GLY A 72 -12.94 -16.57 -3.08
N ASP A 73 -14.08 -15.99 -2.71
CA ASP A 73 -15.15 -15.51 -3.58
C ASP A 73 -15.13 -13.98 -3.79
N ALA A 74 -14.04 -13.32 -3.40
CA ALA A 74 -13.88 -11.88 -3.55
C ALA A 74 -14.00 -11.44 -5.00
N ARG A 75 -14.65 -10.28 -5.22
CA ARG A 75 -14.72 -9.65 -6.53
C ARG A 75 -13.41 -8.94 -6.83
N VAL A 76 -12.89 -9.14 -8.04
CA VAL A 76 -11.63 -8.54 -8.50
C VAL A 76 -11.90 -7.39 -9.45
N TYR A 77 -11.32 -6.24 -9.17
CA TYR A 77 -11.25 -5.11 -10.12
C TYR A 77 -9.83 -5.03 -10.69
N VAL A 78 -9.72 -5.03 -12.01
CA VAL A 78 -8.44 -4.96 -12.72
C VAL A 78 -8.32 -3.60 -13.41
N ALA A 79 -7.26 -2.86 -13.08
CA ALA A 79 -6.88 -1.63 -13.77
C ALA A 79 -5.54 -1.86 -14.50
N PRO A 80 -5.53 -2.20 -15.81
CA PRO A 80 -4.30 -2.57 -16.53
C PRO A 80 -3.23 -1.48 -16.57
N GLN A 81 -3.65 -0.21 -16.54
CA GLN A 81 -2.78 0.97 -16.60
C GLN A 81 -3.25 1.99 -15.55
N ALA A 82 -2.64 1.96 -14.37
CA ALA A 82 -3.04 2.82 -13.25
C ALA A 82 -2.71 4.31 -13.47
N PHE A 83 -1.71 4.63 -14.30
CA PHE A 83 -1.20 5.99 -14.48
C PHE A 83 -1.73 6.74 -15.72
N GLN A 84 -2.57 6.12 -16.57
CA GLN A 84 -3.06 6.76 -17.79
C GLN A 84 -4.45 7.42 -17.68
N GLN A 85 -5.14 7.34 -16.54
CA GLN A 85 -6.56 7.72 -16.43
C GLN A 85 -6.86 9.20 -16.14
N PHE A 86 -5.88 10.11 -16.13
CA PHE A 86 -6.11 11.54 -15.80
C PHE A 86 -5.59 12.55 -16.82
N LEU A 87 -5.29 12.12 -18.06
CA LEU A 87 -4.97 13.02 -19.17
C LEU A 87 -5.81 12.62 -20.39
N SER A 88 -7.09 13.02 -20.39
CA SER A 88 -7.97 13.04 -21.56
C SER A 88 -8.82 14.29 -21.51
#